data_AF-A0A7C1Y5W2-F1
#
_entry.id   AF-A0A7C1Y5W2-F1
#
_cell.length_a   1.000
_cell.length_b   1.000
_cell.length_c   1.000
_cell.angle_alpha   90.00
_cell.angle_beta   90.00
_cell.angle_gamma   90.00
#
_symmetry.space_group_name_H-M   'P 1'
#
loop_
_entity.id
_entity.type
_entity.pdbx_description
1 polymer ?
#
loop_
_entity_poly.entity_id
_entity_poly.type
_entity_poly.pdbx_seq_one_letter_code
_entity_poly.pdbx_strand_id
1 'polypeptide(L)'
;MTHISKTKIEGTLIMNQKRITHNVLFAKRSLFVVALCLLCSHVLAYGSSPPVNLRCEYLTDPVGIGTAEPRLNWQLAPGPRDYRQAAFHLMVASDEALLAKDTPDLLDTGKVIGRTTSQIVYSGAPLKAGQNCFWKVRIWDGTGELSGWSRPARWSVGPLQADDWQAKFISFRNASPVHQSREELYLPPARHYRKEFKASGGIKRATIHATALGIYDLYLNGRRVSDRYFAPGWSDYRKRAYYHSYDVTDLLSGGDNAIGAVVADGWYSGYVGYGVLVGYGPYKSGRCFYGKTPALMAQLEIEYEDGKSETIVTDASWKVTGDGPLREADIQAGETYDARREMPGWSKPGFDDGQWETAIPAEDNGSIVAPYFDKGGQRLVELGFVEPDKLQAYSAQPIV
;
A
#
# COMPACT_ATOMS: atom_id res chain seq x y z
N MET A 1 -53.34 -92.14 -53.83
CA MET A 1 -52.38 -92.24 -52.72
C MET A 1 -51.01 -91.91 -53.26
N THR A 2 -50.39 -90.85 -52.69
CA THR A 2 -48.95 -90.54 -52.48
C THR A 2 -47.96 -90.53 -53.67
N HIS A 3 -46.91 -89.69 -53.79
CA HIS A 3 -46.52 -88.31 -53.35
C HIS A 3 -45.07 -88.01 -53.90
N ILE A 4 -44.72 -86.72 -54.11
CA ILE A 4 -43.34 -86.08 -54.06
C ILE A 4 -42.44 -86.29 -55.32
N SER A 5 -41.60 -85.38 -55.88
CA SER A 5 -41.00 -84.05 -55.55
C SER A 5 -40.45 -83.40 -56.85
N LYS A 6 -40.42 -82.06 -56.96
CA LYS A 6 -39.35 -81.31 -57.68
C LYS A 6 -39.43 -79.81 -57.32
N THR A 7 -38.74 -79.39 -56.26
CA THR A 7 -38.61 -77.96 -55.93
C THR A 7 -37.36 -77.72 -55.07
N LYS A 8 -36.18 -77.54 -55.70
CA LYS A 8 -34.99 -77.00 -55.00
C LYS A 8 -33.80 -76.64 -55.91
N ILE A 9 -33.97 -75.78 -56.92
CA ILE A 9 -32.79 -75.24 -57.66
C ILE A 9 -32.83 -73.71 -57.87
N GLU A 10 -33.97 -73.01 -57.71
CA GLU A 10 -34.02 -71.55 -57.96
C GLU A 10 -33.51 -70.64 -56.82
N GLY A 11 -33.11 -71.19 -55.66
CA GLY A 11 -32.79 -70.38 -54.47
C GLY A 11 -31.39 -69.76 -54.41
N THR A 12 -30.43 -70.22 -55.23
CA THR A 12 -28.99 -70.00 -54.91
C THR A 12 -28.35 -68.85 -55.69
N LEU A 13 -28.89 -68.43 -56.84
CA LEU A 13 -28.24 -67.37 -57.65
C LEU A 13 -28.57 -65.93 -57.22
N ILE A 14 -29.67 -65.68 -56.51
CA ILE A 14 -30.10 -64.31 -56.15
C ILE A 14 -29.37 -63.78 -54.89
N MET A 15 -28.80 -64.65 -54.05
CA MET A 15 -28.16 -64.23 -52.80
C MET A 15 -26.74 -63.65 -52.96
N ASN A 16 -26.03 -63.91 -54.06
CA ASN A 16 -24.63 -63.48 -54.19
C ASN A 16 -24.44 -62.05 -54.75
N GLN A 17 -25.40 -61.51 -55.51
CA GLN A 17 -25.32 -60.12 -56.00
C GLN A 17 -25.68 -59.06 -54.94
N LYS A 18 -26.53 -59.40 -53.95
CA LYS A 18 -26.92 -58.45 -52.88
C LYS A 18 -25.85 -58.23 -51.81
N ARG A 19 -24.92 -59.17 -51.62
CA ARG A 19 -23.84 -59.04 -50.61
C ARG A 19 -22.70 -58.13 -51.06
N ILE A 20 -22.41 -58.05 -52.35
CA ILE A 20 -21.29 -57.24 -52.87
C ILE A 20 -21.64 -55.75 -52.90
N THR A 21 -22.91 -55.39 -53.14
CA THR A 21 -23.38 -53.99 -53.14
C THR A 21 -23.54 -53.39 -51.75
N HIS A 22 -23.81 -54.20 -50.71
CA HIS A 22 -23.93 -53.71 -49.33
C HIS A 22 -22.58 -53.36 -48.67
N ASN A 23 -21.51 -54.08 -48.99
CA ASN A 23 -20.20 -53.84 -48.37
C ASN A 23 -19.47 -52.60 -48.90
N VAL A 24 -19.71 -52.20 -50.17
CA VAL A 24 -19.11 -50.99 -50.74
C VAL A 24 -19.81 -49.71 -50.25
N LEU A 25 -21.10 -49.79 -49.91
CA LEU A 25 -21.87 -48.64 -49.40
C LEU A 25 -21.57 -48.34 -47.92
N PHE A 26 -21.25 -49.36 -47.11
CA PHE A 26 -20.90 -49.18 -45.70
C PHE A 26 -19.48 -48.63 -45.49
N ALA A 27 -18.53 -49.00 -46.35
CA ALA A 27 -17.16 -48.46 -46.32
C ALA A 27 -17.10 -46.98 -46.71
N LYS A 28 -17.93 -46.53 -47.68
CA LYS A 28 -18.00 -45.12 -48.10
C LYS A 28 -18.74 -44.21 -47.11
N ARG A 29 -19.72 -44.73 -46.37
CA ARG A 29 -20.40 -43.97 -45.30
C ARG A 29 -19.58 -43.85 -44.02
N SER A 30 -18.75 -44.85 -43.72
CA SER A 30 -17.88 -44.82 -42.53
C SER A 30 -16.68 -43.89 -42.71
N LEU A 31 -16.12 -43.77 -43.92
CA LEU A 31 -15.06 -42.78 -44.20
C LEU A 31 -15.56 -41.33 -44.14
N PHE A 32 -16.82 -41.07 -44.47
CA PHE A 32 -17.38 -39.72 -44.47
C PHE A 32 -17.70 -39.21 -43.05
N VAL A 33 -18.09 -40.10 -42.13
CA VAL A 33 -18.35 -39.75 -40.72
C VAL A 33 -17.04 -39.56 -39.94
N VAL A 34 -15.98 -40.32 -40.24
CA VAL A 34 -14.65 -40.08 -39.65
C VAL A 34 -14.02 -38.80 -40.18
N ALA A 35 -14.22 -38.46 -41.46
CA ALA A 35 -13.77 -37.18 -42.02
C ALA A 35 -14.55 -35.97 -41.46
N LEU A 36 -15.85 -36.12 -41.18
CA LEU A 36 -16.65 -35.03 -40.60
C LEU A 36 -16.37 -34.81 -39.10
N CYS A 37 -15.98 -35.86 -38.35
CA CYS A 37 -15.51 -35.72 -36.98
C CYS A 37 -14.07 -35.17 -36.86
N LEU A 38 -13.26 -35.25 -37.91
CA LEU A 38 -11.92 -34.64 -37.97
C LEU A 38 -11.94 -33.15 -38.39
N LEU A 39 -13.09 -32.63 -38.82
CA LEU A 39 -13.26 -31.24 -39.27
C LEU A 39 -13.90 -30.30 -38.22
N CYS A 40 -14.20 -30.80 -37.02
CA CYS A 40 -14.78 -30.02 -35.92
C CYS A 40 -13.97 -30.03 -34.62
N SER A 41 -12.69 -30.40 -34.66
CA SER A 41 -11.73 -29.90 -33.69
C SER A 41 -11.34 -28.48 -34.09
N HIS A 42 -12.28 -27.54 -33.95
CA HIS A 42 -11.87 -26.18 -33.63
C HIS A 42 -11.24 -26.29 -32.25
N VAL A 43 -9.90 -26.42 -32.23
CA VAL A 43 -9.14 -25.97 -31.08
C VAL A 43 -9.56 -24.51 -30.95
N LEU A 44 -10.46 -24.22 -30.00
CA LEU A 44 -10.62 -22.86 -29.52
C LEU A 44 -9.22 -22.47 -29.09
N ALA A 45 -8.54 -21.65 -29.91
CA ALA A 45 -7.31 -21.02 -29.51
C ALA A 45 -7.68 -20.22 -28.27
N TYR A 46 -7.40 -20.79 -27.11
CA TYR A 46 -7.54 -20.10 -25.84
C TYR A 46 -6.44 -19.06 -25.87
N GLY A 47 -6.77 -17.88 -26.41
CA GLY A 47 -5.84 -16.77 -26.48
C GLY A 47 -5.21 -16.57 -25.11
N SER A 48 -3.91 -16.27 -25.09
CA SER A 48 -3.14 -16.06 -23.88
C SER A 48 -3.95 -15.26 -22.85
N SER A 49 -4.07 -15.79 -21.63
CA SER A 49 -4.87 -15.13 -20.59
C SER A 49 -4.15 -13.86 -20.11
N PRO A 50 -4.89 -12.75 -19.89
CA PRO A 50 -4.30 -11.49 -19.44
C PRO A 50 -3.52 -11.65 -18.12
N PRO A 51 -2.45 -10.86 -17.90
CA PRO A 51 -1.78 -10.81 -16.62
C PRO A 51 -2.71 -10.41 -15.47
N VAL A 52 -2.44 -10.94 -14.28
CA VAL A 52 -3.21 -10.72 -13.05
C VAL A 52 -2.30 -10.29 -11.90
N ASN A 53 -2.88 -9.85 -10.78
CA ASN A 53 -2.15 -9.48 -9.56
C ASN A 53 -1.02 -8.46 -9.83
N LEU A 54 -1.36 -7.40 -10.54
CA LEU A 54 -0.47 -6.27 -10.80
C LEU A 54 -0.07 -5.60 -9.47
N ARG A 55 1.22 -5.32 -9.31
CA ARG A 55 1.78 -4.66 -8.12
C ARG A 55 2.85 -3.64 -8.49
N CYS A 56 2.81 -2.51 -7.81
CA CYS A 56 3.84 -1.47 -7.85
C CYS A 56 4.58 -1.48 -6.51
N GLU A 57 5.92 -1.54 -6.53
CA GLU A 57 6.74 -1.64 -5.31
C GLU A 57 6.25 -2.75 -4.36
N TYR A 58 5.85 -3.89 -4.92
CA TYR A 58 5.31 -5.07 -4.21
C TYR A 58 3.95 -4.88 -3.52
N LEU A 59 3.31 -3.72 -3.69
CA LEU A 59 2.01 -3.38 -3.12
C LEU A 59 0.92 -3.38 -4.21
N THR A 60 -0.33 -3.63 -3.80
CA THR A 60 -1.50 -3.51 -4.67
C THR A 60 -2.01 -2.09 -4.57
N ASP A 61 -2.17 -1.41 -5.70
CA ASP A 61 -2.65 -0.04 -5.80
C ASP A 61 -2.10 0.94 -4.74
N PRO A 62 -0.76 1.01 -4.52
CA PRO A 62 -0.20 1.77 -3.41
C PRO A 62 -0.40 3.28 -3.55
N VAL A 63 -0.63 3.91 -2.41
CA VAL A 63 -0.75 5.37 -2.28
C VAL A 63 0.58 5.93 -1.80
N GLY A 64 1.06 6.97 -2.49
CA GLY A 64 2.19 7.81 -2.11
C GLY A 64 3.51 7.06 -1.96
N ILE A 65 3.94 6.32 -2.98
CA ILE A 65 5.26 5.69 -3.03
C ILE A 65 6.38 6.75 -3.10
N GLY A 66 7.51 6.47 -2.43
CA GLY A 66 8.63 7.41 -2.33
C GLY A 66 9.74 7.21 -3.37
N THR A 67 9.39 6.85 -4.61
CA THR A 67 10.36 6.70 -5.71
C THR A 67 9.77 7.19 -7.03
N ALA A 68 10.59 7.87 -7.83
CA ALA A 68 10.23 8.30 -9.19
C ALA A 68 10.43 7.18 -10.24
N GLU A 69 11.11 6.09 -9.87
CA GLU A 69 11.38 4.94 -10.73
C GLU A 69 10.82 3.66 -10.07
N PRO A 70 9.49 3.53 -9.92
CA PRO A 70 8.89 2.36 -9.30
C PRO A 70 9.09 1.09 -10.08
N ARG A 71 9.06 -0.03 -9.36
CA ARG A 71 9.18 -1.39 -9.90
C ARG A 71 7.81 -2.02 -10.04
N LEU A 72 7.48 -2.40 -11.27
CA LEU A 72 6.21 -3.01 -11.65
C LEU A 72 6.36 -4.53 -11.73
N ASN A 73 5.31 -5.22 -11.30
CA ASN A 73 5.25 -6.68 -11.21
C ASN A 73 3.86 -7.16 -11.62
N TRP A 74 3.79 -8.29 -12.31
CA TRP A 74 2.53 -8.97 -12.62
C TRP A 74 2.73 -10.49 -12.54
N GLN A 75 1.62 -11.20 -12.37
CA GLN A 75 1.58 -12.65 -12.44
C GLN A 75 0.93 -13.08 -13.74
N LEU A 76 1.40 -14.21 -14.27
CA LEU A 76 0.69 -14.86 -15.37
C LEU A 76 -0.59 -15.49 -14.81
N ALA A 77 -1.70 -15.31 -15.51
CA ALA A 77 -2.91 -16.07 -15.21
C ALA A 77 -2.63 -17.58 -15.28
N PRO A 78 -3.37 -18.42 -14.52
CA PRO A 78 -3.27 -19.86 -14.63
C PRO A 78 -3.41 -20.31 -16.09
N GLY A 79 -2.44 -21.11 -16.54
CA GLY A 79 -2.36 -21.56 -17.92
C GLY A 79 -1.99 -23.04 -18.03
N PRO A 80 -1.86 -23.57 -19.25
CA PRO A 80 -1.44 -24.95 -19.48
C PRO A 80 -0.03 -25.22 -18.93
N ARG A 81 0.38 -26.49 -18.94
CA ARG A 81 1.76 -26.87 -18.62
C ARG A 81 2.74 -26.12 -19.52
N ASP A 82 3.86 -25.68 -18.94
CA ASP A 82 4.90 -24.89 -19.61
C ASP A 82 4.45 -23.51 -20.12
N TYR A 83 3.32 -22.99 -19.61
CA TYR A 83 2.88 -21.61 -19.87
C TYR A 83 3.91 -20.61 -19.34
N ARG A 84 4.34 -19.71 -20.23
CA ARG A 84 5.39 -18.71 -19.98
C ARG A 84 5.14 -17.47 -20.80
N GLN A 85 5.64 -16.34 -20.34
CA GLN A 85 5.76 -15.12 -21.14
C GLN A 85 6.97 -15.22 -22.09
N ALA A 86 6.84 -14.68 -23.29
CA ALA A 86 7.94 -14.43 -24.22
C ALA A 86 8.18 -12.93 -24.47
N ALA A 87 7.16 -12.10 -24.34
CA ALA A 87 7.25 -10.64 -24.43
C ALA A 87 6.14 -9.97 -23.63
N PHE A 88 6.26 -8.67 -23.36
CA PHE A 88 5.21 -7.87 -22.74
C PHE A 88 5.04 -6.52 -23.44
N HIS A 89 3.90 -5.87 -23.20
CA HIS A 89 3.65 -4.48 -23.55
C HIS A 89 2.95 -3.84 -22.36
N LEU A 90 3.57 -2.79 -21.82
CA LEU A 90 3.14 -2.05 -20.65
C LEU A 90 2.83 -0.59 -21.02
N MET A 91 1.68 -0.11 -20.57
CA MET A 91 1.24 1.28 -20.72
C MET A 91 1.01 1.91 -19.34
N VAL A 92 1.41 3.17 -19.20
CA VAL A 92 1.18 4.00 -18.01
C VAL A 92 0.66 5.36 -18.44
N ALA A 93 -0.40 5.84 -17.81
CA ALA A 93 -0.97 7.16 -18.04
C ALA A 93 -1.21 7.91 -16.72
N SER A 94 -1.21 9.24 -16.77
CA SER A 94 -1.51 10.11 -15.63
C SER A 94 -2.99 10.16 -15.28
N ASP A 95 -3.84 9.77 -16.23
CA ASP A 95 -5.30 9.78 -16.12
C ASP A 95 -5.90 8.45 -16.64
N GLU A 96 -6.92 7.95 -15.95
CA GLU A 96 -7.56 6.68 -16.28
C GLU A 96 -8.22 6.72 -17.67
N ALA A 97 -8.76 7.86 -18.09
CA ALA A 97 -9.41 8.01 -19.40
C ALA A 97 -8.38 7.98 -20.54
N LEU A 98 -7.15 8.46 -20.32
CA LEU A 98 -6.05 8.32 -21.29
C LEU A 98 -5.64 6.85 -21.44
N LEU A 99 -5.53 6.13 -20.32
CA LEU A 99 -5.23 4.70 -20.34
C LEU A 99 -6.34 3.90 -21.02
N ALA A 100 -7.60 4.25 -20.80
CA ALA A 100 -8.76 3.59 -21.42
C ALA A 100 -8.81 3.76 -22.94
N LYS A 101 -8.26 4.88 -23.46
CA LYS A 101 -8.18 5.18 -24.90
C LYS A 101 -6.93 4.62 -25.58
N ASP A 102 -6.09 3.87 -24.86
CA ASP A 102 -4.79 3.39 -25.36
C ASP A 102 -3.86 4.54 -25.82
N THR A 103 -3.96 5.71 -25.19
CA THR A 103 -3.11 6.89 -25.47
C THR A 103 -2.35 7.32 -24.21
N PRO A 104 -1.42 6.49 -23.70
CA PRO A 104 -0.65 6.81 -22.50
C PRO A 104 0.27 8.01 -22.71
N ASP A 105 0.32 8.91 -21.72
CA ASP A 105 1.18 10.10 -21.70
C ASP A 105 2.46 9.92 -20.86
N LEU A 106 2.54 8.86 -20.04
CA LEU A 106 3.70 8.61 -19.17
C LEU A 106 4.65 7.55 -19.73
N LEU A 107 4.13 6.40 -20.16
CA LEU A 107 4.95 5.32 -20.72
C LEU A 107 4.14 4.46 -21.68
N ASP A 108 4.73 4.16 -22.83
CA ASP A 108 4.33 3.07 -23.72
C ASP A 108 5.60 2.31 -24.09
N THR A 109 5.71 1.05 -23.68
CA THR A 109 6.91 0.25 -23.96
C THR A 109 6.93 -0.32 -25.38
N GLY A 110 5.79 -0.31 -26.09
CA GLY A 110 5.56 -1.22 -27.20
C GLY A 110 5.79 -2.68 -26.79
N LYS A 111 6.15 -3.53 -27.75
CA LYS A 111 6.51 -4.93 -27.49
C LYS A 111 7.96 -5.04 -27.00
N VAL A 112 8.15 -5.45 -25.77
CA VAL A 112 9.45 -5.76 -25.16
C VAL A 112 9.65 -7.27 -25.10
N ILE A 113 10.68 -7.79 -25.78
CA ILE A 113 11.03 -9.21 -25.74
C ILE A 113 11.65 -9.54 -24.37
N GLY A 114 11.10 -10.56 -23.69
CA GLY A 114 11.59 -10.95 -22.38
C GLY A 114 10.59 -11.77 -21.58
N ARG A 115 11.14 -12.59 -20.68
CA ARG A 115 10.36 -13.45 -19.77
C ARG A 115 10.15 -12.83 -18.39
N THR A 116 10.76 -11.68 -18.13
CA THR A 116 10.69 -11.00 -16.83
C THR A 116 9.29 -10.47 -16.58
N THR A 117 8.74 -10.78 -15.40
CA THR A 117 7.41 -10.33 -14.96
C THR A 117 7.45 -9.57 -13.64
N SER A 118 8.63 -9.37 -13.07
CA SER A 118 8.85 -8.75 -11.76
C SER A 118 10.04 -7.79 -11.84
N GLN A 119 10.01 -6.76 -11.00
CA GLN A 119 11.08 -5.75 -10.93
C GLN A 119 11.30 -5.01 -12.25
N ILE A 120 10.23 -4.78 -13.03
CA ILE A 120 10.30 -3.97 -14.23
C ILE A 120 10.33 -2.51 -13.79
N VAL A 121 11.50 -1.88 -13.88
CA VAL A 121 11.69 -0.47 -13.50
C VAL A 121 10.94 0.41 -14.49
N TYR A 122 10.11 1.30 -13.97
CA TYR A 122 9.48 2.35 -14.75
C TYR A 122 10.55 3.23 -15.41
N SER A 123 10.48 3.35 -16.73
CA SER A 123 11.45 4.09 -17.55
C SER A 123 10.76 5.11 -18.47
N GLY A 124 9.62 5.65 -18.03
CA GLY A 124 8.83 6.63 -18.78
C GLY A 124 9.19 8.07 -18.48
N ALA A 125 8.24 8.98 -18.72
CA ALA A 125 8.36 10.38 -18.38
C ALA A 125 8.62 10.57 -16.87
N PRO A 126 9.43 11.56 -16.45
CA PRO A 126 9.73 11.78 -15.03
C PRO A 126 8.46 11.96 -14.18
N LEU A 127 8.34 11.15 -13.13
CA LEU A 127 7.22 11.22 -12.20
C LEU A 127 7.41 12.36 -11.19
N LYS A 128 6.30 12.98 -10.78
CA LYS A 128 6.27 14.10 -9.83
C LYS A 128 5.57 13.69 -8.53
N ALA A 129 5.91 14.36 -7.43
CA ALA A 129 5.17 14.22 -6.18
C ALA A 129 3.68 14.54 -6.38
N GLY A 130 2.80 13.81 -5.69
CA GLY A 130 1.34 13.90 -5.81
C GLY A 130 0.75 13.24 -7.07
N GLN A 131 1.57 12.79 -8.03
CA GLN A 131 1.07 12.28 -9.32
C GLN A 131 0.41 10.90 -9.18
N ASN A 132 -0.79 10.75 -9.75
CA ASN A 132 -1.40 9.44 -9.98
C ASN A 132 -0.87 8.83 -11.27
N CYS A 133 -0.72 7.51 -11.26
CA CYS A 133 -0.34 6.72 -12.40
C CYS A 133 -1.28 5.53 -12.51
N PHE A 134 -1.88 5.35 -13.69
CA PHE A 134 -2.72 4.22 -14.03
C PHE A 134 -1.98 3.38 -15.06
N TRP A 135 -1.99 2.06 -14.91
CA TRP A 135 -1.22 1.20 -15.78
C TRP A 135 -1.90 -0.12 -16.08
N LYS A 136 -1.53 -0.70 -17.21
CA LYS A 136 -1.96 -2.03 -17.63
C LYS A 136 -0.86 -2.70 -18.43
N VAL A 137 -0.88 -4.03 -18.44
CA VAL A 137 0.09 -4.86 -19.14
C VAL A 137 -0.60 -5.98 -19.90
N ARG A 138 -0.09 -6.32 -21.07
CA ARG A 138 -0.43 -7.54 -21.82
C ARG A 138 0.83 -8.25 -22.24
N ILE A 139 0.71 -9.52 -22.60
CA ILE A 139 1.85 -10.37 -22.90
C ILE A 139 1.71 -11.07 -24.24
N TRP A 140 2.85 -11.49 -24.78
CA TRP A 140 2.90 -12.62 -25.70
C TRP A 140 3.38 -13.82 -24.91
N ASP A 141 2.70 -14.94 -25.03
CA ASP A 141 3.09 -16.17 -24.37
C ASP A 141 4.24 -16.90 -25.11
N GLY A 142 4.57 -18.10 -24.63
CA GLY A 142 5.63 -18.94 -25.18
C GLY A 142 5.36 -19.49 -26.60
N THR A 143 4.12 -19.41 -27.10
CA THR A 143 3.74 -19.80 -28.47
C THR A 143 3.70 -18.59 -29.41
N GLY A 144 3.75 -17.37 -28.84
CA GLY A 144 3.67 -16.11 -29.56
C GLY A 144 2.25 -15.56 -29.65
N GLU A 145 1.28 -16.14 -28.94
CA GLU A 145 -0.08 -15.63 -28.85
C GLU A 145 -0.15 -14.40 -27.94
N LEU A 146 -0.87 -13.37 -28.40
CA LEU A 146 -1.07 -12.12 -27.67
C LEU A 146 -2.25 -12.24 -26.71
N SER A 147 -2.06 -11.82 -25.46
CA SER A 147 -3.13 -11.73 -24.47
C SER A 147 -3.98 -10.47 -24.65
N GLY A 148 -5.17 -10.50 -24.02
CA GLY A 148 -5.86 -9.25 -23.66
C GLY A 148 -5.06 -8.41 -22.66
N TRP A 149 -5.46 -7.15 -22.49
CA TRP A 149 -4.93 -6.29 -21.42
C TRP A 149 -5.34 -6.81 -20.05
N SER A 150 -4.46 -6.66 -19.06
CA SER A 150 -4.83 -6.79 -17.64
C SER A 150 -5.94 -5.81 -17.28
N ARG A 151 -6.61 -6.06 -16.15
CA ARG A 151 -7.35 -4.98 -15.48
C ARG A 151 -6.38 -3.82 -15.19
N PRO A 152 -6.78 -2.56 -15.38
CA PRO A 152 -5.98 -1.43 -14.94
C PRO A 152 -5.70 -1.51 -13.44
N ALA A 153 -4.47 -1.18 -13.08
CA ALA A 153 -4.04 -0.98 -11.70
C ALA A 153 -3.49 0.45 -11.57
N ARG A 154 -3.19 0.88 -10.35
CA ARG A 154 -2.72 2.25 -10.10
C ARG A 154 -1.57 2.32 -9.10
N TRP A 155 -0.94 3.48 -9.02
CA TRP A 155 -0.20 3.94 -7.85
C TRP A 155 -0.24 5.46 -7.80
N SER A 156 0.05 6.04 -6.64
CA SER A 156 0.35 7.47 -6.55
C SER A 156 1.74 7.70 -5.98
N VAL A 157 2.36 8.81 -6.38
CA VAL A 157 3.71 9.20 -5.96
C VAL A 157 3.59 10.15 -4.78
N GLY A 158 4.27 9.84 -3.68
CA GLY A 158 4.31 10.69 -2.49
C GLY A 158 5.42 11.73 -2.59
N PRO A 159 5.70 12.44 -1.48
CA PRO A 159 6.88 13.29 -1.37
C PRO A 159 8.18 12.53 -1.72
N LEU A 160 8.96 13.07 -2.64
CA LEU A 160 10.23 12.52 -3.15
C LEU A 160 11.46 13.24 -2.56
N GLN A 161 11.33 14.54 -2.31
CA GLN A 161 12.38 15.42 -1.79
C GLN A 161 11.87 16.26 -0.61
N ALA A 162 12.78 16.93 0.09
CA ALA A 162 12.45 17.75 1.26
C ALA A 162 11.47 18.87 0.92
N ASP A 163 11.63 19.51 -0.24
CA ASP A 163 10.80 20.64 -0.68
C ASP A 163 9.35 20.24 -1.03
N ASP A 164 9.06 18.94 -1.15
CA ASP A 164 7.69 18.46 -1.30
C ASP A 164 6.91 18.52 0.04
N TRP A 165 7.61 18.73 1.16
CA TRP A 165 7.04 18.90 2.49
C TRP A 165 6.93 20.37 2.88
N GLN A 166 5.70 20.79 3.17
CA GLN A 166 5.39 22.07 3.82
C GLN A 166 5.18 21.88 5.33
N ALA A 167 4.77 20.69 5.75
CA ALA A 167 4.57 20.35 7.15
C ALA A 167 5.87 20.35 7.96
N LYS A 168 5.76 20.71 9.24
CA LYS A 168 6.86 20.68 10.21
C LYS A 168 6.54 19.75 11.37
N PHE A 169 7.57 19.21 11.99
CA PHE A 169 7.40 18.43 13.21
C PHE A 169 6.89 19.32 14.34
N ILE A 170 5.79 18.90 14.96
CA ILE A 170 5.22 19.52 16.16
C ILE A 170 5.26 18.53 17.33
N SER A 171 5.38 19.07 18.53
CA SER A 171 5.40 18.31 19.78
C SER A 171 4.56 19.00 20.85
N PHE A 172 4.22 18.25 21.89
CA PHE A 172 3.82 18.86 23.16
C PHE A 172 5.02 19.51 23.84
N ARG A 173 4.78 20.55 24.64
CA ARG A 173 5.82 21.19 25.45
C ARG A 173 6.20 20.27 26.62
N ASN A 174 7.47 19.89 26.72
CA ASN A 174 7.95 18.94 27.73
C ASN A 174 9.11 19.49 28.56
N ALA A 175 8.77 20.15 29.68
CA ALA A 175 9.75 20.70 30.63
C ALA A 175 10.28 19.68 31.65
N SER A 176 9.73 18.47 31.73
CA SER A 176 10.18 17.44 32.69
C SER A 176 11.63 17.05 32.43
N PRO A 177 12.45 16.73 33.44
CA PRO A 177 13.82 16.27 33.20
C PRO A 177 13.84 14.94 32.42
N VAL A 178 14.95 14.63 31.74
CA VAL A 178 15.17 13.28 31.19
C VAL A 178 15.14 12.30 32.35
N HIS A 179 14.45 11.18 32.18
CA HIS A 179 14.41 10.11 33.18
C HIS A 179 15.80 9.49 33.38
N GLN A 180 16.21 9.33 34.64
CA GLN A 180 17.58 8.92 35.01
C GLN A 180 17.65 7.67 35.88
N SER A 181 16.51 7.03 36.18
CA SER A 181 16.48 5.81 36.97
C SER A 181 16.54 4.58 36.06
N ARG A 182 17.09 3.50 36.60
CA ARG A 182 17.04 2.17 36.00
C ARG A 182 16.06 1.26 36.77
N GLU A 183 15.74 1.63 38.00
CA GLU A 183 14.93 0.90 38.95
C GLU A 183 13.44 1.25 38.81
N GLU A 184 13.13 2.50 38.50
CA GLU A 184 11.78 3.00 38.34
C GLU A 184 11.43 3.13 36.86
N LEU A 185 10.24 2.68 36.46
CA LEU A 185 9.74 2.92 35.10
C LEU A 185 9.14 4.32 35.00
N TYR A 186 9.43 5.00 33.91
CA TYR A 186 8.71 6.19 33.47
C TYR A 186 7.79 5.76 32.32
N LEU A 187 6.49 5.97 32.41
CA LEU A 187 5.53 5.58 31.38
C LEU A 187 4.56 6.74 31.15
N PRO A 188 4.93 7.75 30.33
CA PRO A 188 4.07 8.90 30.12
C PRO A 188 2.81 8.53 29.31
N PRO A 189 1.72 9.31 29.46
CA PRO A 189 0.53 9.13 28.65
C PRO A 189 0.79 9.48 27.18
N ALA A 190 0.07 8.81 26.28
CA ALA A 190 0.05 9.18 24.87
C ALA A 190 -0.63 10.55 24.71
N ARG A 191 -0.16 11.34 23.74
CA ARG A 191 -0.63 12.70 23.50
C ARG A 191 -1.65 12.72 22.37
N HIS A 192 -2.76 13.41 22.58
CA HIS A 192 -3.76 13.64 21.54
C HIS A 192 -3.51 15.01 20.92
N TYR A 193 -3.36 15.07 19.61
CA TYR A 193 -3.17 16.28 18.80
C TYR A 193 -4.38 16.48 17.90
N ARG A 194 -4.88 17.70 17.75
CA ARG A 194 -5.99 17.97 16.83
C ARG A 194 -5.86 19.33 16.12
N LYS A 195 -6.50 19.42 14.96
CA LYS A 195 -6.73 20.68 14.23
C LYS A 195 -8.04 20.61 13.46
N GLU A 196 -8.84 21.67 13.57
CA GLU A 196 -9.98 21.89 12.69
C GLU A 196 -9.56 22.74 11.48
N PHE A 197 -10.20 22.49 10.35
CA PHE A 197 -10.00 23.24 9.12
C PHE A 197 -11.28 23.22 8.28
N LYS A 198 -11.40 24.15 7.34
CA LYS A 198 -12.50 24.17 6.38
C LYS A 198 -12.00 23.71 5.02
N ALA A 199 -12.70 22.75 4.42
CA ALA A 199 -12.49 22.36 3.03
C ALA A 199 -13.61 22.93 2.16
N SER A 200 -13.29 23.26 0.90
CA SER A 200 -14.32 23.59 -0.07
C SER A 200 -15.15 22.34 -0.44
N GLY A 201 -16.35 22.53 -1.01
CA GLY A 201 -17.07 21.42 -1.63
C GLY A 201 -16.39 20.94 -2.91
N GLY A 202 -16.81 19.79 -3.45
CA GLY A 202 -16.25 19.23 -4.69
C GLY A 202 -14.83 18.70 -4.51
N ILE A 203 -14.60 17.93 -3.45
CA ILE A 203 -13.32 17.25 -3.21
C ILE A 203 -13.18 16.12 -4.23
N LYS A 204 -12.21 16.25 -5.14
CA LYS A 204 -11.88 15.24 -6.14
C LYS A 204 -10.98 14.15 -5.55
N ARG A 205 -10.02 14.55 -4.71
CA ARG A 205 -9.03 13.65 -4.11
C ARG A 205 -8.48 14.27 -2.83
N ALA A 206 -8.18 13.44 -1.85
CA ALA A 206 -7.42 13.86 -0.69
C ALA A 206 -6.43 12.77 -0.24
N THR A 207 -5.18 13.14 -0.05
CA THR A 207 -4.12 12.24 0.45
C THR A 207 -3.46 12.86 1.68
N ILE A 208 -3.32 12.09 2.75
CA ILE A 208 -2.56 12.52 3.93
C ILE A 208 -1.27 11.72 4.06
N HIS A 209 -0.16 12.44 4.16
CA HIS A 209 1.16 11.92 4.47
C HIS A 209 1.47 12.17 5.94
N ALA A 210 1.80 11.13 6.71
CA ALA A 210 2.02 11.26 8.15
C ALA A 210 3.18 10.40 8.67
N THR A 211 3.92 10.97 9.62
CA THR A 211 5.02 10.33 10.35
C THR A 211 5.01 10.78 11.82
N ALA A 212 5.73 10.03 12.65
CA ALA A 212 6.07 10.46 13.99
C ALA A 212 7.51 10.06 14.33
N LEU A 213 8.18 10.90 15.12
CA LEU A 213 9.30 10.48 15.95
C LEU A 213 8.70 9.84 17.21
N GLY A 214 8.39 8.55 17.10
CA GLY A 214 7.53 7.82 18.03
C GLY A 214 6.66 6.84 17.26
N ILE A 215 5.41 6.67 17.72
CA ILE A 215 4.36 6.00 16.95
C ILE A 215 3.08 6.83 16.97
N TYR A 216 2.22 6.67 15.97
CA TYR A 216 0.96 7.41 15.87
C TYR A 216 -0.22 6.57 15.39
N ASP A 217 -1.41 7.01 15.81
CA ASP A 217 -2.70 6.71 15.18
C ASP A 217 -3.31 8.00 14.64
N LEU A 218 -3.86 7.95 13.42
CA LEU A 218 -4.43 9.11 12.75
C LEU A 218 -5.95 8.97 12.59
N TYR A 219 -6.65 10.08 12.76
CA TYR A 219 -8.11 10.20 12.69
C TYR A 219 -8.50 11.37 11.80
N LEU A 220 -9.58 11.20 11.05
CA LEU A 220 -10.21 12.25 10.26
C LEU A 220 -11.72 12.18 10.44
N ASN A 221 -12.32 13.29 10.88
CA ASN A 221 -13.77 13.39 11.12
C ASN A 221 -14.33 12.25 12.00
N GLY A 222 -13.60 11.90 13.06
CA GLY A 222 -13.97 10.85 14.00
C GLY A 222 -13.72 9.41 13.53
N ARG A 223 -13.16 9.20 12.33
CA ARG A 223 -12.82 7.88 11.79
C ARG A 223 -11.32 7.67 11.81
N ARG A 224 -10.86 6.49 12.27
CA ARG A 224 -9.43 6.10 12.18
C ARG A 224 -9.06 5.97 10.70
N VAL A 225 -7.93 6.55 10.29
CA VAL A 225 -7.48 6.60 8.89
C VAL A 225 -6.93 5.27 8.40
N SER A 226 -6.33 4.47 9.30
CA SER A 226 -5.75 3.17 8.96
C SER A 226 -5.88 2.19 10.13
N ASP A 227 -5.89 0.90 9.79
CA ASP A 227 -5.78 -0.24 10.69
C ASP A 227 -4.32 -0.60 11.07
N ARG A 228 -3.33 0.10 10.51
CA ARG A 228 -1.91 -0.10 10.79
C ARG A 228 -1.60 0.02 12.28
N TYR A 229 -0.92 -0.98 12.82
CA TYR A 229 -0.31 -0.88 14.14
C TYR A 229 1.10 -0.30 14.06
N PHE A 230 1.46 0.48 15.09
CA PHE A 230 2.82 1.00 15.32
C PHE A 230 3.40 1.84 14.18
N ALA A 231 2.55 2.54 13.41
CA ALA A 231 3.02 3.49 12.40
C ALA A 231 3.89 4.59 13.04
N PRO A 232 5.01 5.01 12.44
CA PRO A 232 5.50 4.64 11.11
C PRO A 232 6.49 3.45 11.09
N GLY A 233 6.60 2.72 12.21
CA GLY A 233 7.59 1.66 12.41
C GLY A 233 8.91 2.18 13.00
N TRP A 234 9.88 1.28 13.12
CA TRP A 234 11.18 1.56 13.72
C TRP A 234 12.28 1.73 12.67
N SER A 235 13.02 2.83 12.74
CA SER A 235 14.23 3.11 11.97
C SER A 235 15.34 3.69 12.87
N ASP A 236 16.53 3.89 12.29
CA ASP A 236 17.48 4.83 12.89
C ASP A 236 17.01 6.27 12.62
N TYR A 237 16.22 6.83 13.54
CA TYR A 237 15.58 8.15 13.39
C TYR A 237 16.56 9.29 13.11
N ARG A 238 17.84 9.13 13.48
CA ARG A 238 18.90 10.10 13.19
C ARG A 238 19.29 10.16 11.71
N LYS A 239 18.97 9.11 10.95
CA LYS A 239 19.25 8.99 9.51
C LYS A 239 18.00 9.02 8.67
N ARG A 240 16.91 8.44 9.18
CA ARG A 240 15.63 8.44 8.49
C ARG A 240 14.46 8.27 9.45
N ALA A 241 13.35 8.92 9.14
CA ALA A 241 12.04 8.54 9.66
C ALA A 241 11.17 8.02 8.51
N TYR A 242 10.40 6.98 8.77
CA TYR A 242 9.42 6.49 7.81
C TYR A 242 8.17 7.36 7.82
N TYR A 243 7.50 7.50 6.68
CA TYR A 243 6.16 8.07 6.60
C TYR A 243 5.22 7.12 5.84
N HIS A 244 3.93 7.29 6.06
CA HIS A 244 2.88 6.61 5.31
C HIS A 244 1.98 7.63 4.62
N SER A 245 1.39 7.20 3.50
CA SER A 245 0.44 7.97 2.71
C SER A 245 -0.89 7.22 2.68
N TYR A 246 -1.99 7.95 2.88
CA TYR A 246 -3.33 7.37 2.93
C TYR A 246 -4.26 8.16 2.03
N ASP A 247 -5.04 7.46 1.21
CA ASP A 247 -6.20 8.05 0.54
C ASP A 247 -7.28 8.28 1.59
N VAL A 248 -7.67 9.53 1.76
CA VAL A 248 -8.66 9.98 2.73
C VAL A 248 -9.79 10.76 2.08
N THR A 249 -9.95 10.62 0.76
CA THR A 249 -10.96 11.32 -0.04
C THR A 249 -12.35 11.15 0.57
N ASP A 250 -12.75 9.92 0.86
CA ASP A 250 -14.08 9.58 1.41
C ASP A 250 -14.24 9.90 2.91
N LEU A 251 -13.15 10.32 3.56
CA LEU A 251 -13.15 10.71 4.96
C LEU A 251 -13.51 12.19 5.17
N LEU A 252 -13.31 13.02 4.14
CA LEU A 252 -13.58 14.45 4.16
C LEU A 252 -15.00 14.81 3.74
N SER A 253 -15.40 16.03 4.09
CA SER A 253 -16.64 16.66 3.65
C SER A 253 -16.40 18.13 3.30
N GLY A 254 -17.25 18.71 2.44
CA GLY A 254 -17.25 20.17 2.28
C GLY A 254 -17.68 20.86 3.58
N GLY A 255 -17.00 21.93 3.96
CA GLY A 255 -17.21 22.64 5.22
C GLY A 255 -16.21 22.24 6.30
N ASP A 256 -16.67 22.12 7.54
CA ASP A 256 -15.82 21.88 8.71
C ASP A 256 -15.33 20.44 8.76
N ASN A 257 -14.03 20.28 8.99
CA ASN A 257 -13.34 18.99 9.15
C ASN A 257 -12.38 19.06 10.33
N ALA A 258 -12.00 17.90 10.86
CA ALA A 258 -10.98 17.79 11.89
C ALA A 258 -10.01 16.64 11.62
N ILE A 259 -8.71 16.91 11.80
CA ILE A 259 -7.66 15.89 11.89
C ILE A 259 -7.34 15.68 13.37
N GLY A 260 -7.22 14.42 13.78
CA GLY A 260 -6.74 14.03 15.10
C GLY A 260 -5.57 13.06 14.98
N ALA A 261 -4.62 13.10 15.90
CA ALA A 261 -3.57 12.10 16.02
C ALA A 261 -3.33 11.74 17.49
N VAL A 262 -3.15 10.46 17.78
CA VAL A 262 -2.64 9.99 19.07
C VAL A 262 -1.18 9.61 18.86
N VAL A 263 -0.27 10.15 19.67
CA VAL A 263 1.18 9.93 19.53
C VAL A 263 1.76 9.41 20.84
N ALA A 264 2.50 8.32 20.77
CA ALA A 264 3.17 7.69 21.90
C ALA A 264 4.68 7.58 21.68
N ASP A 265 5.40 7.25 22.75
CA ASP A 265 6.87 7.21 22.81
C ASP A 265 7.50 6.28 21.76
N GLY A 266 6.87 5.14 21.48
CA GLY A 266 7.34 4.13 20.54
C GLY A 266 8.80 3.72 20.80
N TRP A 267 9.53 3.35 19.74
CA TRP A 267 10.97 3.10 19.83
C TRP A 267 11.82 4.37 19.94
N TYR A 268 11.24 5.54 19.66
CA TYR A 268 11.97 6.81 19.67
C TYR A 268 12.34 7.24 21.11
N SER A 269 11.34 7.26 22.00
CA SER A 269 11.48 7.70 23.39
C SER A 269 11.21 6.61 24.43
N GLY A 270 10.62 5.47 24.03
CA GLY A 270 10.22 4.39 24.94
C GLY A 270 11.37 3.43 25.28
N TYR A 271 11.05 2.37 26.00
CA TYR A 271 12.02 1.34 26.37
C TYR A 271 12.34 0.44 25.17
N VAL A 272 13.64 0.12 24.96
CA VAL A 272 14.07 -0.69 23.80
C VAL A 272 14.86 -1.93 24.21
N GLY A 273 14.35 -3.10 23.83
CA GLY A 273 14.93 -4.42 24.08
C GLY A 273 15.37 -4.62 25.53
N TYR A 274 16.50 -5.30 25.71
CA TYR A 274 17.10 -5.54 27.03
C TYR A 274 17.83 -4.30 27.61
N GLY A 275 17.54 -3.09 27.12
CA GLY A 275 18.24 -1.85 27.48
C GLY A 275 18.28 -1.60 28.99
N VAL A 276 17.16 -1.80 29.70
CA VAL A 276 17.09 -1.71 31.17
C VAL A 276 18.01 -2.75 31.83
N LEU A 277 17.97 -3.99 31.35
CA LEU A 277 18.72 -5.11 31.95
C LEU A 277 20.24 -4.92 31.86
N VAL A 278 20.75 -4.28 30.81
CA VAL A 278 22.20 -4.09 30.61
C VAL A 278 22.67 -2.65 30.85
N GLY A 279 21.74 -1.74 31.15
CA GLY A 279 22.03 -0.33 31.37
C GLY A 279 22.43 0.41 30.09
N TYR A 280 21.79 0.12 28.96
CA TYR A 280 22.00 0.85 27.72
C TYR A 280 21.11 2.10 27.63
N GLY A 281 21.56 3.06 26.82
CA GLY A 281 20.84 4.30 26.60
C GLY A 281 21.25 5.42 27.55
N PRO A 282 20.60 6.59 27.44
CA PRO A 282 20.77 7.71 28.35
C PRO A 282 20.61 7.31 29.82
N TYR A 283 21.55 7.72 30.66
CA TYR A 283 21.55 7.47 32.10
C TYR A 283 21.38 5.99 32.49
N LYS A 284 21.68 5.05 31.59
CA LYS A 284 21.46 3.59 31.77
C LYS A 284 20.00 3.20 31.98
N SER A 285 19.06 4.05 31.58
CA SER A 285 17.62 3.88 31.81
C SER A 285 16.96 2.88 30.87
N GLY A 286 17.57 2.55 29.73
CA GLY A 286 16.94 1.68 28.73
C GLY A 286 15.87 2.34 27.87
N ARG A 287 15.75 3.68 27.89
CA ARG A 287 14.78 4.46 27.08
C ARG A 287 15.40 5.74 26.49
N CYS A 288 14.65 6.47 25.66
CA CYS A 288 15.11 7.71 25.01
C CYS A 288 16.34 7.52 24.10
N PHE A 289 16.39 6.44 23.32
CA PHE A 289 17.55 6.13 22.46
C PHE A 289 17.80 7.16 21.36
N TYR A 290 16.75 7.86 20.92
CA TYR A 290 16.82 8.79 19.78
C TYR A 290 16.41 10.22 20.15
N GLY A 291 15.53 10.37 21.13
CA GLY A 291 15.18 11.66 21.69
C GLY A 291 14.21 11.51 22.84
N LYS A 292 13.99 12.60 23.56
CA LYS A 292 13.19 12.63 24.78
C LYS A 292 11.69 12.83 24.51
N THR A 293 11.33 13.62 23.51
CA THR A 293 9.95 14.08 23.30
C THR A 293 9.47 13.66 21.92
N PRO A 294 8.42 12.83 21.82
CA PRO A 294 7.84 12.47 20.54
C PRO A 294 7.38 13.68 19.72
N ALA A 295 7.43 13.54 18.40
CA ALA A 295 7.01 14.58 17.46
C ALA A 295 6.10 14.00 16.38
N LEU A 296 5.12 14.78 15.94
CA LEU A 296 4.19 14.47 14.86
C LEU A 296 4.47 15.34 13.66
N MET A 297 4.38 14.79 12.46
CA MET A 297 4.30 15.58 11.24
C MET A 297 3.25 15.00 10.30
N ALA A 298 2.35 15.84 9.80
CA ALA A 298 1.32 15.44 8.87
C ALA A 298 1.04 16.54 7.83
N GLN A 299 0.82 16.12 6.58
CA GLN A 299 0.48 16.96 5.44
C GLN A 299 -0.70 16.33 4.71
N LEU A 300 -1.86 17.00 4.74
CA LEU A 300 -3.05 16.65 3.97
C LEU A 300 -3.08 17.49 2.70
N GLU A 301 -3.09 16.84 1.55
CA GLU A 301 -3.22 17.46 0.23
C GLU A 301 -4.61 17.17 -0.32
N ILE A 302 -5.34 18.24 -0.66
CA ILE A 302 -6.70 18.19 -1.18
C ILE A 302 -6.70 18.74 -2.60
N GLU A 303 -7.30 18.02 -3.53
CA GLU A 303 -7.58 18.47 -4.88
C GLU A 303 -9.09 18.59 -5.08
N TYR A 304 -9.50 19.69 -5.69
CA TYR A 304 -10.90 19.99 -5.95
C TYR A 304 -11.25 19.73 -7.42
N GLU A 305 -12.54 19.53 -7.69
CA GLU A 305 -13.08 19.33 -9.05
C GLU A 305 -12.85 20.53 -9.97
N ASP A 306 -12.73 21.75 -9.40
CA ASP A 306 -12.45 22.99 -10.13
C ASP A 306 -10.96 23.16 -10.49
N GLY A 307 -10.11 22.20 -10.11
CA GLY A 307 -8.67 22.18 -10.38
C GLY A 307 -7.82 22.93 -9.35
N LYS A 308 -8.41 23.53 -8.32
CA LYS A 308 -7.64 24.08 -7.19
C LYS A 308 -7.13 22.97 -6.28
N SER A 309 -6.11 23.31 -5.49
CA SER A 309 -5.61 22.46 -4.42
C SER A 309 -5.45 23.24 -3.11
N GLU A 310 -5.45 22.51 -2.01
CA GLU A 310 -5.22 23.03 -0.67
C GLU A 310 -4.33 22.06 0.12
N THR A 311 -3.48 22.60 0.98
CA THR A 311 -2.61 21.81 1.84
C THR A 311 -2.83 22.19 3.31
N ILE A 312 -3.18 21.22 4.14
CA ILE A 312 -3.33 21.38 5.59
C ILE A 312 -2.16 20.68 6.27
N VAL A 313 -1.40 21.42 7.08
CA VAL A 313 -0.14 20.96 7.65
C VAL A 313 -0.13 20.95 9.19
N THR A 314 0.77 20.16 9.76
CA THR A 314 1.23 20.32 11.15
C THR A 314 2.00 21.62 11.32
N ASP A 315 1.50 22.45 12.24
CA ASP A 315 2.02 23.78 12.59
C ASP A 315 1.57 24.16 14.02
N ALA A 316 1.93 25.35 14.48
CA ALA A 316 1.59 25.85 15.81
C ALA A 316 0.10 26.20 16.02
N SER A 317 -0.79 25.99 15.04
CA SER A 317 -2.23 26.12 15.25
C SER A 317 -2.88 24.85 15.82
N TRP A 318 -2.16 23.72 15.81
CA TRP A 318 -2.63 22.47 16.40
C TRP A 318 -2.75 22.57 17.92
N LYS A 319 -3.75 21.89 18.46
CA LYS A 319 -3.94 21.71 19.89
C LYS A 319 -3.46 20.34 20.34
N VAL A 320 -2.98 20.24 21.57
CA VAL A 320 -2.47 19.00 22.16
C VAL A 320 -2.90 18.86 23.62
N THR A 321 -3.19 17.62 24.03
CA THR A 321 -3.43 17.30 25.45
C THR A 321 -2.76 15.98 25.86
N GLY A 322 -2.37 15.96 27.13
CA GLY A 322 -1.92 14.77 27.86
C GLY A 322 -2.98 14.08 28.69
N ASP A 323 -4.20 14.61 28.73
CA ASP A 323 -5.26 14.18 29.65
C ASP A 323 -6.18 13.09 29.10
N GLY A 324 -5.89 12.58 27.89
CA GLY A 324 -6.64 11.50 27.26
C GLY A 324 -6.56 10.14 27.99
N PRO A 325 -7.27 9.14 27.48
CA PRO A 325 -7.48 7.87 28.19
C PRO A 325 -6.25 6.96 28.23
N LEU A 326 -5.34 7.09 27.27
CA LEU A 326 -4.07 6.33 27.22
C LEU A 326 -3.07 6.92 28.22
N ARG A 327 -3.05 6.36 29.44
CA ARG A 327 -2.28 6.88 30.57
C ARG A 327 -0.82 6.44 30.58
N GLU A 328 -0.56 5.27 30.02
CA GLU A 328 0.77 4.69 29.83
C GLU A 328 0.76 3.98 28.47
N ALA A 329 1.82 4.15 27.67
CA ALA A 329 1.92 3.50 26.36
C ALA A 329 3.40 3.20 26.03
N ASP A 330 3.83 1.95 26.21
CA ASP A 330 5.18 1.49 25.90
C ASP A 330 5.15 0.10 25.26
N ILE A 331 6.05 -0.14 24.31
CA ILE A 331 6.10 -1.38 23.52
C ILE A 331 6.42 -2.61 24.38
N GLN A 332 7.16 -2.44 25.48
CA GLN A 332 7.56 -3.54 26.35
C GLN A 332 6.74 -3.58 27.65
N ALA A 333 6.45 -2.41 28.24
CA ALA A 333 5.71 -2.35 29.50
C ALA A 333 4.19 -2.46 29.33
N GLY A 334 3.68 -2.32 28.10
CA GLY A 334 2.26 -2.41 27.79
C GLY A 334 1.56 -1.04 27.82
N GLU A 335 0.24 -1.08 27.99
CA GLU A 335 -0.63 0.09 27.93
C GLU A 335 -1.60 0.10 29.12
N THR A 336 -1.78 1.28 29.72
CA THR A 336 -2.82 1.53 30.72
C THR A 336 -3.85 2.50 30.15
N TYR A 337 -5.10 2.06 30.04
CA TYR A 337 -6.22 2.86 29.51
C TYR A 337 -7.24 3.17 30.61
N ASP A 338 -7.58 4.44 30.79
CA ASP A 338 -8.63 4.92 31.70
C ASP A 338 -9.83 5.46 30.91
N ALA A 339 -10.86 4.64 30.75
CA ALA A 339 -12.07 5.00 30.00
C ALA A 339 -12.82 6.21 30.58
N ARG A 340 -12.61 6.57 31.85
CA ARG A 340 -13.23 7.76 32.46
C ARG A 340 -12.67 9.07 31.89
N ARG A 341 -11.55 8.99 31.17
CA ARG A 341 -10.85 10.10 30.51
C ARG A 341 -11.06 10.12 29.00
N GLU A 342 -12.00 9.34 28.49
CA GLU A 342 -12.39 9.45 27.10
C GLU A 342 -12.88 10.85 26.77
N MET A 343 -12.57 11.31 25.56
CA MET A 343 -12.96 12.61 25.05
C MET A 343 -13.87 12.40 23.82
N PRO A 344 -15.17 12.09 24.02
CA PRO A 344 -16.06 11.78 22.89
C PRO A 344 -16.07 12.89 21.85
N GLY A 345 -15.82 12.53 20.59
CA GLY A 345 -15.81 13.47 19.48
C GLY A 345 -14.56 14.33 19.34
N TRP A 346 -13.49 14.09 20.10
CA TRP A 346 -12.27 14.91 20.06
C TRP A 346 -11.66 15.09 18.65
N SER A 347 -11.81 14.10 17.78
CA SER A 347 -11.33 14.11 16.39
C SER A 347 -12.42 14.45 15.36
N LYS A 348 -13.55 15.04 15.79
CA LYS A 348 -14.61 15.59 14.94
C LYS A 348 -14.56 17.13 14.94
N PRO A 349 -15.10 17.79 13.89
CA PRO A 349 -15.28 19.24 13.91
C PRO A 349 -16.27 19.66 15.00
N GLY A 350 -16.10 20.88 15.52
CA GLY A 350 -16.95 21.46 16.58
C GLY A 350 -16.68 20.93 17.99
N PHE A 351 -15.54 20.27 18.23
CA PHE A 351 -15.16 19.83 19.57
C PHE A 351 -14.52 20.99 20.35
N ASP A 352 -14.92 21.18 21.62
CA ASP A 352 -14.35 22.21 22.49
C ASP A 352 -12.98 21.78 23.01
N ASP A 353 -11.93 22.32 22.40
CA ASP A 353 -10.54 22.14 22.79
C ASP A 353 -9.95 23.36 23.50
N GLY A 354 -10.79 24.24 24.05
CA GLY A 354 -10.36 25.47 24.71
C GLY A 354 -9.44 25.25 25.93
N GLN A 355 -9.47 24.06 26.52
CA GLN A 355 -8.60 23.64 27.62
C GLN A 355 -7.32 22.92 27.15
N TRP A 356 -7.16 22.68 25.84
CA TRP A 356 -5.98 22.01 25.30
C TRP A 356 -4.85 23.02 25.11
N GLU A 357 -3.64 22.56 25.35
CA GLU A 357 -2.44 23.34 25.09
C GLU A 357 -2.23 23.51 23.59
N THR A 358 -1.46 24.52 23.20
CA THR A 358 -1.02 24.67 21.81
C THR A 358 0.21 23.79 21.57
N ALA A 359 0.22 23.03 20.48
CA ALA A 359 1.40 22.30 20.04
C ALA A 359 2.50 23.28 19.62
N ILE A 360 3.76 22.89 19.84
CA ILE A 360 4.93 23.74 19.53
C ILE A 360 5.74 23.09 18.41
N PRO A 361 6.48 23.86 17.60
CA PRO A 361 7.56 23.31 16.78
C PRO A 361 8.43 22.39 17.63
N ALA A 362 8.79 21.21 17.11
CA ALA A 362 9.50 20.21 17.92
C ALA A 362 10.88 20.71 18.41
N GLU A 363 11.54 21.56 17.61
CA GLU A 363 12.79 22.25 17.97
C GLU A 363 12.68 23.17 19.19
N ASP A 364 11.49 23.69 19.49
CA ASP A 364 11.24 24.58 20.64
C ASP A 364 11.25 23.85 21.99
N ASN A 365 11.36 22.51 22.00
CA ASN A 365 11.63 21.75 23.22
C ASN A 365 13.10 21.83 23.66
N GLY A 366 13.97 22.47 22.87
CA GLY A 366 15.35 22.78 23.21
C GLY A 366 16.32 21.59 23.08
N SER A 367 17.61 21.91 23.20
CA SER A 367 18.71 20.94 23.23
C SER A 367 18.87 20.32 24.62
N ILE A 368 19.14 19.03 24.65
CA ILE A 368 19.30 18.23 25.85
C ILE A 368 20.46 17.26 25.64
N VAL A 369 21.62 17.58 26.20
CA VAL A 369 22.78 16.69 26.15
C VAL A 369 22.78 15.74 27.34
N ALA A 370 22.95 14.44 27.08
CA ALA A 370 22.94 13.41 28.12
C ALA A 370 24.07 12.38 27.94
N PRO A 371 24.57 11.76 29.04
CA PRO A 371 25.46 10.62 28.95
C PRO A 371 24.68 9.38 28.48
N TYR A 372 25.15 8.77 27.41
CA TYR A 372 24.66 7.53 26.82
C TYR A 372 25.66 6.40 27.10
N PHE A 373 25.14 5.22 27.45
CA PHE A 373 25.94 4.05 27.76
C PHE A 373 25.61 2.89 26.79
N ASP A 374 26.63 2.23 26.26
CA ASP A 374 26.54 0.93 25.58
C ASP A 374 27.86 0.15 25.68
N LYS A 375 28.05 -0.90 24.85
CA LYS A 375 29.29 -1.69 24.81
C LYS A 375 30.53 -0.85 24.47
N GLY A 376 30.36 0.28 23.78
CA GLY A 376 31.43 1.21 23.45
C GLY A 376 31.83 2.13 24.59
N GLY A 377 31.16 2.04 25.75
CA GLY A 377 31.41 2.88 26.91
C GLY A 377 30.44 4.06 26.98
N GLN A 378 30.89 5.14 27.63
CA GLN A 378 30.11 6.35 27.82
C GLN A 378 30.42 7.38 26.73
N ARG A 379 29.38 8.00 26.17
CA ARG A 379 29.49 9.18 25.28
C ARG A 379 28.39 10.19 25.58
N LEU A 380 28.54 11.43 25.12
CA LEU A 380 27.45 12.40 25.12
C LEU A 380 26.62 12.27 23.84
N VAL A 381 25.30 12.44 23.96
CA VAL A 381 24.36 12.47 22.84
C VAL A 381 23.37 13.62 23.00
N GLU A 382 22.88 14.15 21.88
CA GLU A 382 21.75 15.08 21.82
C GLU A 382 20.43 14.29 21.92
N LEU A 383 19.56 14.67 22.85
CA LEU A 383 18.24 14.07 23.10
C LEU A 383 17.08 15.06 22.87
N GLY A 384 17.38 16.32 22.58
CA GLY A 384 16.44 17.26 22.01
C GLY A 384 15.98 16.81 20.63
N PHE A 385 15.11 17.60 20.01
CA PHE A 385 14.66 17.32 18.65
C PHE A 385 15.84 17.40 17.67
N VAL A 386 15.98 16.35 16.86
CA VAL A 386 16.89 16.30 15.71
C VAL A 386 16.04 15.91 14.52
N GLU A 387 15.96 16.79 13.53
CA GLU A 387 15.24 16.51 12.30
C GLU A 387 15.93 15.34 11.55
N PRO A 388 15.18 14.30 11.13
CA PRO A 388 15.78 13.21 10.37
C PRO A 388 16.31 13.68 9.02
N ASP A 389 17.51 13.23 8.63
CA ASP A 389 18.11 13.55 7.32
C ASP A 389 17.21 13.17 6.13
N LYS A 390 16.35 12.17 6.31
CA LYS A 390 15.47 11.66 5.26
C LYS A 390 14.11 11.23 5.81
N LEU A 391 13.06 11.73 5.17
CA LEU A 391 11.73 11.13 5.25
C LEU A 391 11.59 10.10 4.15
N GLN A 392 11.25 8.86 4.51
CA GLN A 392 11.17 7.75 3.55
C GLN A 392 9.79 7.12 3.57
N ALA A 393 9.16 6.97 2.40
CA ALA A 393 7.91 6.21 2.31
C ALA A 393 8.13 4.76 2.78
N TYR A 394 7.27 4.28 3.67
CA TYR A 394 7.33 2.89 4.12
C TYR A 394 6.79 1.96 3.05
N SER A 395 7.65 1.10 2.50
CA SER A 395 7.34 0.28 1.33
C SER A 395 6.89 -1.15 1.67
N ALA A 396 6.70 -1.49 2.94
CA ALA A 396 6.23 -2.81 3.34
C ALA A 396 4.72 -2.84 3.62
N GLN A 397 4.15 -4.04 3.48
CA GLN A 397 2.76 -4.30 3.85
C GLN A 397 2.53 -3.92 5.32
N PRO A 398 1.36 -3.36 5.65
CA PRO A 398 1.00 -3.05 7.03
C PRO A 398 1.06 -4.30 7.91
N ILE A 399 1.47 -4.10 9.17
CA ILE A 399 1.10 -5.03 10.23
C ILE A 399 -0.36 -4.66 10.58
N VAL A 400 -1.27 -5.57 10.25
CA VAL A 400 -2.73 -5.47 10.46
C VAL A 400 -3.22 -6.48 11.48
#